data_AF-A0A165BJP3-F1
#
_entry.id   AF-A0A165BJP3-F1
#
_cell.length_a   1.000
_cell.length_b   1.000
_cell.length_c   1.000
_cell.angle_alpha   90.00
_cell.angle_beta   90.00
_cell.angle_gamma   90.00
#
_symmetry.space_group_name_H-M   'P 1'
#
loop_
_entity.id
_entity.type
_entity.pdbx_description
1 polymer ?
#
loop_
_entity_poly.entity_id
_entity_poly.type
_entity_poly.pdbx_seq_one_letter_code
_entity_poly.pdbx_strand_id
1 'polypeptide(L)'
;MDGEILIITIRALYDSCTTELYRQPYVLMLVNAMHLQLGFALAELQGRPIPFRSKSNPQNRLDYICPFLQAILLSGATTTDSITTSCRPIAGKLLDTLNALLDVVPASAGETRNAMCDIGWVMHGLSARPDESVHPSILENERAVPHNGYEMLYRSLQRVLQRSACGSTSCRLTERQTGLSMRLCGRCRVYLYCNQECQRHHWRASHKEVCRGLQALFQQIHVQLPLNLSEPAFVAACRANDADVGRIARLYGAIAIEDPKTSPGQSSAMLERILTVTHNAAESGSPVPDAMMAVITTYLKGHGKDNV
;
A
#
# COMPACT_ATOMS: atom_id res chain seq x y z
N MET A 1 22.22 -24.83 -1.82
CA MET A 1 22.23 -23.38 -2.10
C MET A 1 22.12 -22.68 -0.76
N ASP A 2 22.93 -21.65 -0.52
CA ASP A 2 22.81 -20.86 0.72
C ASP A 2 21.42 -20.20 0.75
N GLY A 3 20.74 -20.24 1.89
CA GLY A 3 19.41 -19.63 2.05
C GLY A 3 19.46 -18.12 1.82
N GLU A 4 20.58 -17.48 2.14
CA GLU A 4 20.84 -16.06 1.87
C GLU A 4 20.83 -15.76 0.37
N ILE A 5 21.58 -16.54 -0.41
CA ILE A 5 21.65 -16.40 -1.88
C ILE A 5 20.26 -16.56 -2.50
N LEU A 6 19.45 -17.48 -1.99
CA LEU A 6 18.10 -17.69 -2.48
C LEU A 6 17.20 -16.47 -2.23
N ILE A 7 17.22 -15.89 -1.03
CA ILE A 7 16.40 -14.71 -0.70
C ILE A 7 16.82 -13.51 -1.54
N ILE A 8 18.13 -13.27 -1.68
CA ILE A 8 18.67 -12.21 -2.54
C ILE A 8 18.21 -12.40 -3.99
N THR A 9 18.25 -13.63 -4.50
CA THR A 9 17.81 -13.95 -5.86
C THR A 9 16.30 -13.72 -6.04
N ILE A 10 15.48 -14.15 -5.08
CA ILE A 10 14.03 -13.94 -5.10
C ILE A 10 13.72 -12.44 -5.06
N ARG A 11 14.43 -11.66 -4.26
CA ARG A 11 14.27 -10.21 -4.20
C ARG A 11 14.62 -9.54 -5.54
N ALA A 12 15.76 -9.90 -6.14
CA ALA A 12 16.15 -9.36 -7.44
C ALA A 12 15.13 -9.71 -8.54
N LEU A 13 14.60 -10.93 -8.55
CA LEU A 13 13.52 -11.35 -9.44
C LEU A 13 12.23 -10.56 -9.17
N TYR A 14 11.89 -10.38 -7.90
CA TYR A 14 10.73 -9.59 -7.49
C TYR A 14 10.83 -8.17 -8.00
N ASP A 15 11.93 -7.49 -7.73
CA ASP A 15 12.19 -6.11 -8.16
C ASP A 15 12.13 -5.99 -9.69
N SER A 16 12.65 -6.99 -10.42
CA SER A 16 12.66 -7.02 -11.90
C SER A 16 11.29 -7.33 -12.52
N CYS A 17 10.46 -8.14 -11.85
CA CYS A 17 9.17 -8.63 -12.34
C CYS A 17 8.00 -8.08 -11.51
N THR A 18 8.22 -6.93 -10.89
CA THR A 18 7.31 -6.32 -9.92
C THR A 18 5.88 -6.23 -10.50
N THR A 19 5.74 -5.78 -11.75
CA THR A 19 4.44 -5.60 -12.41
C THR A 19 3.66 -6.92 -12.59
N GLU A 20 4.36 -7.99 -12.92
CA GLU A 20 3.81 -9.32 -13.20
C GLU A 20 3.50 -10.08 -11.91
N LEU A 21 4.43 -10.05 -10.94
CA LEU A 21 4.32 -10.76 -9.66
C LEU A 21 3.31 -10.12 -8.71
N TYR A 22 2.92 -8.87 -8.95
CA TYR A 22 1.82 -8.26 -8.21
C TYR A 22 0.43 -8.78 -8.59
N ARG A 23 0.33 -9.64 -9.61
CA ARG A 23 -0.93 -10.31 -9.94
C ARG A 23 -1.19 -11.45 -8.97
N GLN A 24 -2.46 -11.64 -8.61
CA GLN A 24 -2.87 -12.86 -7.93
C GLN A 24 -2.62 -14.07 -8.83
N PRO A 25 -2.15 -15.21 -8.28
CA PRO A 25 -1.97 -15.54 -6.86
C PRO A 25 -0.53 -15.32 -6.31
N TYR A 26 0.37 -14.70 -7.07
CA TYR A 26 1.80 -14.74 -6.79
C TYR A 26 2.21 -14.03 -5.48
N VAL A 27 1.58 -12.90 -5.16
CA VAL A 27 1.83 -12.18 -3.89
C VAL A 27 1.54 -13.08 -2.69
N LEU A 28 0.39 -13.77 -2.69
CA LEU A 28 0.04 -14.68 -1.60
C LEU A 28 1.02 -15.85 -1.52
N MET A 29 1.43 -16.41 -2.65
CA MET A 29 2.43 -17.49 -2.68
C MET A 29 3.77 -17.02 -2.07
N LEU A 30 4.23 -15.81 -2.41
CA LEU A 30 5.44 -15.22 -1.86
C LEU A 30 5.30 -14.96 -0.35
N VAL A 31 4.21 -14.34 0.09
CA VAL A 31 3.96 -14.10 1.53
C VAL A 31 3.90 -15.41 2.30
N ASN A 32 3.25 -16.44 1.76
CA ASN A 32 3.18 -17.77 2.38
C ASN A 32 4.55 -18.46 2.43
N ALA A 33 5.36 -18.34 1.37
CA ALA A 33 6.73 -18.86 1.39
C ALA A 33 7.59 -18.15 2.45
N MET A 34 7.47 -16.81 2.57
CA MET A 34 8.18 -16.05 3.60
C MET A 34 7.70 -16.41 5.01
N HIS A 35 6.40 -16.60 5.21
CA HIS A 35 5.83 -17.06 6.48
C HIS A 35 6.43 -18.40 6.93
N LEU A 36 6.57 -19.36 6.01
CA LEU A 36 7.23 -20.64 6.31
C LEU A 36 8.70 -20.44 6.74
N GLN A 37 9.44 -19.56 6.07
CA GLN A 37 10.83 -19.26 6.43
C GLN A 37 10.95 -18.57 7.79
N LEU A 38 10.02 -17.68 8.13
CA LEU A 38 9.91 -17.08 9.47
C LEU A 38 9.66 -18.16 10.54
N GLY A 39 8.76 -19.11 10.26
CA GLY A 39 8.49 -20.24 11.15
C GLY A 39 9.72 -21.13 11.39
N PHE A 40 10.53 -21.39 10.36
CA PHE A 40 11.79 -22.12 10.52
C PHE A 40 12.83 -21.35 11.34
N ALA A 41 12.95 -20.04 11.12
CA ALA A 41 13.83 -19.18 11.92
C ALA A 41 13.41 -19.16 13.40
N LEU A 42 12.10 -19.03 13.67
CA LEU A 42 11.55 -19.09 15.02
C LEU A 42 11.87 -20.43 15.71
N ALA A 43 11.64 -21.55 15.01
CA ALA A 43 11.92 -22.88 15.55
C ALA A 43 13.41 -23.04 15.91
N GLU A 44 14.33 -22.61 15.04
CA GLU A 44 15.77 -22.66 15.34
C GLU A 44 16.19 -21.77 16.51
N LEU A 45 15.66 -20.54 16.59
CA LEU A 45 15.92 -19.63 17.72
C LEU A 45 15.43 -20.21 19.06
N GLN A 46 14.37 -21.04 19.02
CA GLN A 46 13.84 -21.75 20.18
C GLN A 46 14.51 -23.11 20.43
N GLY A 47 15.54 -23.48 19.66
CA GLY A 47 16.21 -24.79 19.77
C GLY A 47 15.34 -25.98 19.34
N ARG A 48 14.26 -25.75 18.60
CA ARG A 48 13.36 -26.80 18.10
C ARG A 48 13.92 -27.40 16.80
N PRO A 49 13.74 -28.71 16.57
CA PRO A 49 14.18 -29.34 15.32
C PRO A 49 13.36 -28.81 14.14
N ILE A 50 14.04 -28.56 13.02
CA ILE A 50 13.40 -28.19 11.75
C ILE A 50 13.62 -29.29 10.68
N PRO A 51 12.74 -29.41 9.68
CA PRO A 51 12.82 -30.48 8.67
C PRO A 51 14.10 -30.43 7.84
N PHE A 52 14.71 -29.25 7.69
CA PHE A 52 15.91 -29.03 6.90
C PHE A 52 16.91 -28.21 7.70
N ARG A 53 18.12 -28.73 7.95
CA ARG A 53 19.16 -27.90 8.57
C ARG A 53 19.62 -26.82 7.60
N SER A 54 19.34 -25.57 7.94
CA SER A 54 20.01 -24.46 7.27
C SER A 54 21.44 -24.34 7.77
N LYS A 55 22.35 -23.93 6.87
CA LYS A 55 23.72 -23.56 7.27
C LYS A 55 23.81 -22.11 7.76
N SER A 56 22.84 -21.28 7.40
CA SER A 56 22.82 -19.86 7.74
C SER A 56 22.19 -19.62 9.11
N ASN A 57 22.80 -18.69 9.85
CA ASN A 57 22.31 -18.21 11.15
C ASN A 57 20.85 -17.73 11.01
N PRO A 58 19.92 -18.16 11.88
CA PRO A 58 18.52 -17.77 11.78
C PRO A 58 18.31 -16.25 11.88
N GLN A 59 19.13 -15.54 12.66
CA GLN A 59 19.09 -14.07 12.74
C GLN A 59 19.40 -13.42 11.39
N ASN A 60 20.51 -13.83 10.75
CA ASN A 60 20.87 -13.31 9.43
C ASN A 60 19.73 -13.52 8.42
N ARG A 61 19.01 -14.65 8.49
CA ARG A 61 17.87 -14.88 7.60
C ARG A 61 16.72 -13.92 7.88
N LEU A 62 16.42 -13.63 9.15
CA LEU A 62 15.40 -12.66 9.53
C LEU A 62 15.75 -11.26 9.02
N ASP A 63 17.02 -10.89 9.05
CA ASP A 63 17.52 -9.60 8.56
C ASP A 63 17.27 -9.40 7.05
N TYR A 64 17.10 -10.49 6.29
CA TYR A 64 16.72 -10.42 4.87
C TYR A 64 15.22 -10.61 4.63
N ILE A 65 14.58 -11.56 5.35
CA ILE A 65 13.17 -11.89 5.14
C ILE A 65 12.28 -10.74 5.59
N CYS A 66 12.55 -10.12 6.74
CA CYS A 66 11.65 -9.11 7.30
C CYS A 66 11.60 -7.85 6.43
N PRO A 67 12.72 -7.23 6.02
CA PRO A 67 12.67 -6.08 5.12
C PRO A 67 12.07 -6.41 3.75
N PHE A 68 12.30 -7.63 3.23
CA PHE A 68 11.71 -8.05 1.96
C PHE A 68 10.19 -8.24 2.06
N LEU A 69 9.71 -8.89 3.12
CA LEU A 69 8.29 -9.08 3.38
C LEU A 69 7.60 -7.73 3.66
N GLN A 70 8.26 -6.85 4.42
CA GLN A 70 7.83 -5.47 4.64
C GLN A 70 7.71 -4.74 3.29
N ALA A 71 8.71 -4.85 2.40
CA ALA A 71 8.62 -4.28 1.06
C ALA A 71 7.43 -4.85 0.25
N ILE A 72 7.19 -6.16 0.27
CA ILE A 72 6.03 -6.75 -0.45
C ILE A 72 4.69 -6.21 0.08
N LEU A 73 4.58 -6.03 1.40
CA LEU A 73 3.34 -5.68 2.09
C LEU A 73 3.13 -4.17 2.27
N LEU A 74 4.19 -3.36 2.20
CA LEU A 74 4.14 -1.93 2.50
C LEU A 74 4.77 -1.05 1.43
N SER A 75 5.55 -1.61 0.50
CA SER A 75 5.88 -0.85 -0.70
C SER A 75 4.58 -0.66 -1.47
N GLY A 76 4.17 0.60 -1.63
CA GLY A 76 2.82 0.96 -2.08
C GLY A 76 2.43 0.40 -3.45
N ALA A 77 3.24 -0.40 -4.14
CA ALA A 77 2.93 -0.99 -5.43
C ALA A 77 1.89 -2.14 -5.37
N THR A 78 1.59 -2.65 -4.19
CA THR A 78 0.33 -3.29 -3.84
C THR A 78 -0.68 -2.25 -3.39
N THR A 79 -1.86 -2.27 -4.01
CA THR A 79 -3.01 -1.57 -3.44
C THR A 79 -3.32 -2.20 -2.09
N THR A 80 -3.69 -1.38 -1.10
CA THR A 80 -3.98 -1.79 0.27
C THR A 80 -4.90 -3.02 0.27
N ASP A 81 -5.80 -3.10 -0.70
CA ASP A 81 -6.76 -4.19 -0.79
C ASP A 81 -6.38 -5.43 -1.58
N SER A 82 -5.37 -5.36 -2.46
CA SER A 82 -4.73 -6.59 -2.98
C SER A 82 -4.07 -7.34 -1.83
N ILE A 83 -3.42 -6.61 -0.92
CA ILE A 83 -2.91 -7.19 0.31
C ILE A 83 -4.05 -7.64 1.23
N THR A 84 -5.08 -6.82 1.44
CA THR A 84 -6.17 -7.19 2.37
C THR A 84 -6.88 -8.45 1.91
N THR A 85 -7.22 -8.56 0.63
CA THR A 85 -7.96 -9.71 0.09
C THR A 85 -7.09 -10.96 0.10
N SER A 86 -5.83 -10.82 -0.32
CA SER A 86 -4.98 -11.98 -0.56
C SER A 86 -4.26 -12.47 0.67
N CYS A 87 -3.89 -11.57 1.58
CA CYS A 87 -3.17 -11.94 2.80
C CYS A 87 -4.13 -12.26 3.95
N ARG A 88 -5.43 -11.93 3.88
CA ARG A 88 -6.39 -12.28 4.95
C ARG A 88 -6.34 -13.76 5.37
N PRO A 89 -6.25 -14.76 4.46
CA PRO A 89 -6.17 -16.17 4.86
C PRO A 89 -4.93 -16.54 5.69
N ILE A 90 -3.84 -15.77 5.57
CA ILE A 90 -2.58 -16.03 6.28
C ILE A 90 -2.32 -15.04 7.42
N ALA A 91 -3.04 -13.91 7.48
CA ALA A 91 -2.78 -12.80 8.39
C ALA A 91 -2.67 -13.22 9.85
N GLY A 92 -3.63 -14.02 10.35
CA GLY A 92 -3.58 -14.50 11.74
C GLY A 92 -2.34 -15.38 12.04
N LYS A 93 -1.99 -16.29 11.13
CA LYS A 93 -0.82 -17.19 11.29
C LYS A 93 0.49 -16.43 11.23
N LEU A 94 0.58 -15.45 10.33
CA LEU A 94 1.76 -14.60 10.22
C LEU A 94 1.90 -13.73 11.47
N LEU A 95 0.80 -13.14 11.97
CA LEU A 95 0.80 -12.39 13.23
C LEU A 95 1.25 -13.24 14.42
N ASP A 96 0.75 -14.46 14.57
CA ASP A 96 1.18 -15.40 15.61
C ASP A 96 2.70 -15.65 15.56
N THR A 97 3.22 -15.80 14.34
CA THR A 97 4.65 -16.03 14.12
C THR A 97 5.49 -14.80 14.47
N LEU A 98 5.00 -13.59 14.13
CA LEU A 98 5.67 -12.33 14.43
C LEU A 98 5.68 -12.03 15.93
N ASN A 99 4.57 -12.25 16.63
CA ASN A 99 4.51 -12.13 18.09
C ASN A 99 5.58 -13.01 18.75
N ALA A 100 5.63 -14.29 18.38
CA ALA A 100 6.61 -15.22 18.94
C ALA A 100 8.06 -14.91 18.54
N LEU A 101 8.29 -14.33 17.36
CA LEU A 101 9.62 -13.86 16.95
C LEU A 101 10.06 -12.65 17.77
N LEU A 102 9.16 -11.71 18.05
CA LEU A 102 9.46 -10.53 18.87
C LEU A 102 9.84 -10.89 20.31
N ASP A 103 9.39 -12.03 20.83
CA ASP A 103 9.80 -12.54 22.15
C ASP A 103 11.26 -13.05 22.18
N VAL A 104 11.77 -13.56 21.05
CA VAL A 104 13.09 -14.24 20.99
C VAL A 104 14.18 -13.43 20.28
N VAL A 105 13.81 -12.49 19.40
CA VAL A 105 14.76 -11.63 18.69
C VAL A 105 15.21 -10.51 19.62
N PRO A 106 16.52 -10.30 19.82
CA PRO A 106 17.01 -9.29 20.76
C PRO A 106 16.64 -7.87 20.32
N ALA A 107 16.40 -6.98 21.29
CA ALA A 107 16.09 -5.57 21.03
C ALA A 107 17.16 -4.83 20.20
N SER A 108 18.41 -5.31 20.21
CA SER A 108 19.51 -4.78 19.39
C SER A 108 19.33 -5.01 17.88
N ALA A 109 18.44 -5.92 17.45
CA ALA A 109 18.13 -6.16 16.05
C ALA A 109 17.13 -5.12 15.51
N GLY A 110 17.49 -3.84 15.61
CA GLY A 110 16.57 -2.71 15.44
C GLY A 110 15.79 -2.72 14.12
N GLU A 111 16.47 -2.80 12.97
CA GLU A 111 15.81 -2.76 11.65
C GLU A 111 14.88 -3.96 11.43
N THR A 112 15.35 -5.15 11.78
CA THR A 112 14.58 -6.40 11.68
C THR A 112 13.34 -6.36 12.57
N ARG A 113 13.47 -5.90 13.82
CA ARG A 113 12.33 -5.74 14.74
C ARG A 113 11.33 -4.69 14.25
N ASN A 114 11.80 -3.56 13.73
CA ASN A 114 10.92 -2.53 13.16
C ASN A 114 10.12 -3.09 11.98
N ALA A 115 10.78 -3.81 11.06
CA ALA A 115 10.11 -4.48 9.96
C ALA A 115 9.06 -5.50 10.45
N MET A 116 9.37 -6.28 11.49
CA MET A 116 8.40 -7.19 12.12
C MET A 116 7.20 -6.45 12.71
N CYS A 117 7.42 -5.33 13.41
CA CYS A 117 6.36 -4.53 13.99
C CYS A 117 5.44 -3.94 12.90
N ASP A 118 6.02 -3.39 11.83
CA ASP A 118 5.26 -2.84 10.71
C ASP A 118 4.40 -3.91 10.01
N ILE A 119 4.96 -5.10 9.76
CA ILE A 119 4.22 -6.22 9.19
C ILE A 119 3.13 -6.68 10.17
N GLY A 120 3.46 -6.79 11.45
CA GLY A 120 2.55 -7.19 12.51
C GLY A 120 1.32 -6.28 12.59
N TRP A 121 1.54 -4.98 12.48
CA TRP A 121 0.47 -3.97 12.46
C TRP A 121 -0.51 -4.19 11.29
N VAL A 122 0.02 -4.40 10.08
CA VAL A 122 -0.82 -4.71 8.91
C VAL A 122 -1.60 -6.00 9.16
N MET A 123 -0.94 -7.06 9.62
CA MET A 123 -1.58 -8.37 9.82
C MET A 123 -2.64 -8.34 10.92
N HIS A 124 -2.44 -7.57 11.99
CA HIS A 124 -3.45 -7.32 13.01
C HIS A 124 -4.71 -6.70 12.38
N GLY A 125 -4.55 -5.61 11.63
CA GLY A 125 -5.65 -4.94 10.93
C GLY A 125 -6.37 -5.81 9.89
N LEU A 126 -5.73 -6.87 9.37
CA LEU A 126 -6.33 -7.85 8.46
C LEU A 126 -6.99 -9.04 9.15
N SER A 127 -6.49 -9.42 10.33
CA SER A 127 -6.95 -10.60 11.08
C SER A 127 -8.19 -10.32 11.94
N ALA A 128 -8.52 -9.05 12.19
CA ALA A 128 -9.62 -8.62 13.07
C ALA A 128 -9.55 -9.25 14.47
N ARG A 129 -8.33 -9.44 14.99
CA ARG A 129 -8.08 -9.98 16.32
C ARG A 129 -8.08 -8.86 17.37
N PRO A 130 -8.42 -9.18 18.63
CA PRO A 130 -8.39 -8.20 19.71
C PRO A 130 -6.94 -7.85 20.09
N ASP A 131 -6.72 -6.63 20.60
CA ASP A 131 -5.39 -6.06 20.86
C ASP A 131 -4.59 -6.88 21.88
N GLU A 132 -5.24 -7.54 22.83
CA GLU A 132 -4.59 -8.39 23.84
C GLU A 132 -3.88 -9.61 23.24
N SER A 133 -4.17 -9.94 21.98
CA SER A 133 -3.50 -11.01 21.24
C SER A 133 -2.28 -10.53 20.44
N VAL A 134 -1.94 -9.25 20.53
CA VAL A 134 -0.87 -8.60 19.75
C VAL A 134 0.31 -8.28 20.67
N HIS A 135 1.52 -8.54 20.21
CA HIS A 135 2.73 -8.23 20.97
C HIS A 135 2.83 -6.71 21.25
N PRO A 136 3.16 -6.25 22.48
CA PRO A 136 3.17 -4.83 22.84
C PRO A 136 4.00 -3.94 21.90
N SER A 137 5.18 -4.40 21.46
CA SER A 137 6.00 -3.66 20.50
C SER A 137 5.32 -3.40 19.16
N ILE A 138 4.36 -4.21 18.71
CA ILE A 138 3.59 -3.94 17.49
C ILE A 138 2.63 -2.76 17.73
N LEU A 139 1.93 -2.77 18.87
CA LEU A 139 0.99 -1.71 19.27
C LEU A 139 1.72 -0.39 19.58
N GLU A 140 2.88 -0.46 20.24
CA GLU A 140 3.71 0.72 20.52
C GLU A 140 4.29 1.34 19.24
N ASN A 141 4.62 0.48 18.26
CA ASN A 141 5.12 0.90 16.96
C ASN A 141 4.04 1.54 16.07
N GLU A 142 2.75 1.40 16.39
CA GLU A 142 1.67 2.16 15.74
C GLU A 142 1.98 3.67 15.72
N ARG A 143 2.59 4.17 16.80
CA ARG A 143 2.97 5.59 16.94
C ARG A 143 4.21 5.96 16.13
N ALA A 144 5.01 4.98 15.73
CA ALA A 144 6.26 5.16 14.98
C ALA A 144 6.06 5.04 13.47
N VAL A 145 4.88 4.61 13.01
CA VAL A 145 4.54 4.60 11.59
C VAL A 145 3.51 5.69 11.27
N PRO A 146 3.90 6.98 11.28
CA PRO A 146 3.21 7.90 10.40
C PRO A 146 3.59 7.46 8.99
N HIS A 147 2.80 6.59 8.37
CA HIS A 147 2.61 6.71 6.94
C HIS A 147 1.95 8.07 6.75
N ASN A 148 2.79 9.10 6.77
CA ASN A 148 2.39 10.46 6.51
C ASN A 148 1.61 10.41 5.20
N GLY A 149 0.34 10.84 5.19
CA GLY A 149 -0.51 10.77 4.01
C GLY A 149 0.16 11.38 2.77
N TYR A 150 1.09 12.33 2.96
CA TYR A 150 1.92 12.89 1.89
C TYR A 150 2.89 11.86 1.28
N GLU A 151 3.53 11.00 2.06
CA GLU A 151 4.42 9.93 1.56
C GLU A 151 3.63 8.88 0.78
N MET A 152 2.49 8.45 1.32
CA MET A 152 1.61 7.51 0.62
C MET A 152 1.11 8.07 -0.71
N LEU A 153 0.73 9.35 -0.72
CA LEU A 153 0.34 10.05 -1.93
C LEU A 153 1.52 10.15 -2.91
N TYR A 154 2.71 10.56 -2.45
CA TYR A 154 3.91 10.67 -3.28
C TYR A 154 4.22 9.34 -3.98
N ARG A 155 4.27 8.24 -3.23
CA ARG A 155 4.54 6.90 -3.78
C ARG A 155 3.46 6.49 -4.78
N SER A 156 2.20 6.80 -4.50
CA SER A 156 1.10 6.50 -5.42
C SER A 156 1.16 7.32 -6.71
N LEU A 157 1.52 8.60 -6.61
CA LEU A 157 1.77 9.46 -7.76
C LEU A 157 2.93 8.94 -8.61
N GLN A 158 4.06 8.59 -8.00
CA GLN A 158 5.21 8.02 -8.71
C GLN A 158 4.81 6.74 -9.46
N ARG A 159 4.04 5.84 -8.83
CA ARG A 159 3.56 4.62 -9.50
C ARG A 159 2.69 4.93 -10.72
N VAL A 160 1.75 5.87 -10.59
CA VAL A 160 0.84 6.22 -11.70
C VAL A 160 1.63 6.91 -12.82
N LEU A 161 2.58 7.79 -12.48
CA LEU A 161 3.43 8.49 -13.45
C LEU A 161 4.39 7.55 -14.19
N GLN A 162 4.90 6.52 -13.53
CA GLN A 162 5.80 5.53 -14.13
C GLN A 162 5.06 4.44 -14.92
N ARG A 163 3.72 4.43 -14.86
CA ARG A 163 2.92 3.38 -15.50
C ARG A 163 2.74 3.64 -16.98
N SER A 164 3.39 2.84 -17.83
CA SER A 164 3.16 2.81 -19.28
C SER A 164 1.86 2.08 -19.69
N ALA A 165 0.74 2.39 -19.05
CA ALA A 165 -0.55 1.76 -19.34
C ALA A 165 -1.73 2.73 -19.19
N CYS A 166 -2.85 2.37 -19.82
CA CYS A 166 -4.05 3.21 -19.80
C CYS A 166 -4.57 3.36 -18.35
N GLY A 167 -4.89 4.59 -17.99
CA GLY A 167 -5.40 4.98 -16.68
C GLY A 167 -6.90 4.71 -16.50
N SER A 168 -7.62 4.37 -17.57
CA SER A 168 -9.02 3.94 -17.45
C SER A 168 -9.09 2.56 -16.80
N THR A 169 -9.85 2.42 -15.72
CA THR A 169 -10.04 1.16 -14.99
C THR A 169 -10.61 0.03 -15.87
N SER A 170 -11.38 0.39 -16.89
CA SER A 170 -11.94 -0.53 -17.89
C SER A 170 -10.98 -0.90 -19.03
N CYS A 171 -9.77 -0.34 -19.08
CA CYS A 171 -8.81 -0.56 -20.17
C CYS A 171 -7.47 -1.08 -19.63
N ARG A 172 -7.01 -2.20 -20.19
CA ARG A 172 -5.76 -2.87 -19.77
C ARG A 172 -4.62 -2.73 -20.76
N LEU A 173 -4.79 -1.91 -21.80
CA LEU A 173 -3.76 -1.69 -22.81
C LEU A 173 -2.54 -1.01 -22.20
N THR A 174 -1.35 -1.51 -22.58
CA THR A 174 -0.04 -0.92 -22.28
C THR A 174 0.58 -0.29 -23.51
N GLU A 175 1.52 0.64 -23.35
CA GLU A 175 2.27 1.22 -24.48
C GLU A 175 2.94 0.11 -25.30
N ARG A 176 3.53 -0.89 -24.61
CA ARG A 176 4.14 -2.07 -25.23
C ARG A 176 3.16 -2.86 -26.10
N GLN A 177 1.90 -3.02 -25.67
CA GLN A 177 0.88 -3.73 -26.46
C GLN A 177 0.42 -2.93 -27.67
N THR A 178 0.31 -1.61 -27.52
CA THR A 178 -0.16 -0.74 -28.60
C THR A 178 0.94 -0.37 -29.59
N GLY A 179 2.21 -0.45 -29.20
CA GLY A 179 3.34 0.09 -29.95
C GLY A 179 3.34 1.62 -30.06
N LEU A 180 2.46 2.31 -29.32
CA LEU A 180 2.25 3.75 -29.39
C LEU A 180 2.43 4.38 -28.01
N SER A 181 2.96 5.61 -27.99
CA SER A 181 3.00 6.42 -26.77
C SER A 181 1.59 6.86 -26.37
N MET A 182 1.26 6.70 -25.09
CA MET A 182 -0.02 7.12 -24.56
C MET A 182 -0.08 8.62 -24.32
N ARG A 183 -1.31 9.16 -24.29
CA ARG A 183 -1.55 10.60 -24.11
C ARG A 183 -1.80 10.92 -22.65
N LEU A 184 -1.07 11.88 -22.10
CA LEU A 184 -1.31 12.39 -20.75
C LEU A 184 -2.61 13.17 -20.68
N CYS A 185 -3.26 13.14 -19.51
CA CYS A 185 -4.33 14.08 -19.20
C CYS A 185 -3.80 15.51 -19.31
N GLY A 186 -4.36 16.32 -20.21
CA GLY A 186 -3.90 17.69 -20.45
C GLY A 186 -4.00 18.64 -19.25
N ARG A 187 -4.76 18.27 -18.20
CA ARG A 187 -4.90 19.06 -16.97
C ARG A 187 -3.96 18.62 -15.87
N CYS A 188 -4.17 17.43 -15.29
CA CYS A 188 -3.36 16.98 -14.15
C CYS A 188 -2.02 16.38 -14.55
N ARG A 189 -1.84 15.98 -15.82
CA ARG A 189 -0.63 15.29 -16.33
C ARG A 189 -0.18 14.05 -15.55
N VAL A 190 -1.08 13.43 -14.79
CA VAL A 190 -0.79 12.20 -14.01
C VAL A 190 -1.18 10.93 -14.76
N TYR A 191 -2.36 10.88 -15.38
CA TYR A 191 -2.87 9.66 -16.03
C TYR A 191 -2.58 9.65 -17.53
N LEU A 192 -2.22 8.47 -18.04
CA LEU A 192 -2.03 8.17 -19.46
C LEU A 192 -3.26 7.49 -20.06
N TYR A 193 -3.55 7.75 -21.34
CA TYR A 193 -4.67 7.14 -22.05
C TYR A 193 -4.27 6.71 -23.46
N CYS A 194 -4.72 5.53 -23.88
CA CYS A 194 -4.51 5.06 -25.25
C CYS A 194 -5.30 5.87 -26.28
N ASN A 195 -6.48 6.40 -25.90
CA ASN A 195 -7.31 7.23 -26.76
C ASN A 195 -8.21 8.18 -25.95
N GLN A 196 -8.86 9.12 -26.65
CA GLN A 196 -9.72 10.12 -26.03
C GLN A 196 -11.00 9.51 -25.43
N GLU A 197 -11.47 8.38 -25.95
CA GLU A 197 -12.65 7.69 -25.43
C GLU A 197 -12.41 7.15 -24.02
N CYS A 198 -11.28 6.46 -23.80
CA CYS A 198 -10.85 6.01 -22.48
C CYS A 198 -10.71 7.17 -21.49
N GLN A 199 -10.17 8.31 -21.94
CA GLN A 199 -10.09 9.51 -21.11
C GLN A 199 -11.48 10.04 -20.73
N ARG A 200 -12.42 10.15 -21.68
CA ARG A 200 -13.79 10.64 -21.42
C ARG A 200 -14.56 9.70 -20.50
N HIS A 201 -14.39 8.40 -20.68
CA HIS A 201 -15.00 7.38 -19.83
C HIS A 201 -14.47 7.49 -18.39
N HIS A 202 -13.15 7.47 -18.21
CA HIS A 202 -12.53 7.62 -16.90
C HIS A 202 -12.87 8.96 -16.23
N TRP A 203 -12.93 10.05 -17.00
CA TRP A 203 -13.35 11.37 -16.53
C TRP A 203 -14.74 11.38 -15.90
N ARG A 204 -15.70 10.69 -16.52
CA ARG A 204 -17.08 10.59 -16.02
C ARG A 204 -17.19 9.67 -14.81
N ALA A 205 -16.39 8.62 -14.77
CA ALA A 205 -16.42 7.63 -13.69
C ALA A 205 -15.87 8.21 -12.37
N SER A 206 -14.67 8.80 -12.40
CA SER A 206 -13.98 9.17 -11.14
C SER A 206 -12.89 10.24 -11.32
N HIS A 207 -12.23 10.28 -12.49
CA HIS A 207 -11.02 11.08 -12.66
C HIS A 207 -11.23 12.60 -12.52
N LYS A 208 -12.45 13.12 -12.73
CA LYS A 208 -12.72 14.57 -12.64
C LYS A 208 -12.35 15.17 -11.29
N GLU A 209 -12.66 14.48 -10.19
CA GLU A 209 -12.39 14.96 -8.83
C GLU A 209 -10.91 14.85 -8.51
N VAL A 210 -10.31 13.71 -8.83
CA VAL A 210 -8.87 13.45 -8.71
C VAL A 210 -8.06 14.51 -9.47
N CYS A 211 -8.43 14.78 -10.72
CA CYS A 211 -7.76 15.74 -11.57
C CYS A 211 -7.75 17.16 -10.98
N ARG A 212 -8.88 17.62 -10.43
CA ARG A 212 -8.99 18.93 -9.77
C ARG A 212 -8.21 18.96 -8.46
N GLY A 213 -8.29 17.87 -7.68
CA GLY A 213 -7.55 17.72 -6.43
C GLY A 213 -6.04 17.85 -6.66
N LEU A 214 -5.52 17.11 -7.64
CA LEU A 214 -4.10 17.12 -8.01
C LEU A 214 -3.66 18.46 -8.57
N GLN A 215 -4.47 19.09 -9.42
CA GLN A 215 -4.14 20.41 -9.97
C GLN A 215 -3.95 21.44 -8.85
N ALA A 216 -4.91 21.53 -7.92
CA ALA A 216 -4.79 22.51 -6.85
C ALA A 216 -3.73 22.14 -5.83
N LEU A 217 -3.47 20.85 -5.57
CA LEU A 217 -2.31 20.43 -4.77
C LEU A 217 -1.02 20.91 -5.42
N PHE A 218 -0.76 20.56 -6.68
CA PHE A 218 0.48 20.94 -7.37
C PHE A 218 0.65 22.44 -7.49
N GLN A 219 -0.45 23.18 -7.66
CA GLN A 219 -0.43 24.64 -7.61
C GLN A 219 -0.05 25.16 -6.21
N GLN A 220 -0.60 24.57 -5.15
CA GLN A 220 -0.35 24.94 -3.76
C GLN A 220 1.09 24.65 -3.33
N ILE A 221 1.66 23.51 -3.72
CA ILE A 221 3.05 23.15 -3.37
C ILE A 221 4.08 23.60 -4.42
N HIS A 222 3.64 24.37 -5.43
CA HIS A 222 4.46 24.89 -6.53
C HIS A 222 5.30 23.83 -7.27
N VAL A 223 4.72 22.64 -7.45
CA VAL A 223 5.36 21.53 -8.16
C VAL A 223 4.88 21.45 -9.61
N GLN A 224 5.82 21.28 -10.53
CA GLN A 224 5.53 20.97 -11.93
C GLN A 224 5.75 19.49 -12.21
N LEU A 225 5.01 18.96 -13.18
CA LEU A 225 5.18 17.59 -13.67
C LEU A 225 6.08 17.53 -14.92
N PRO A 226 6.93 16.48 -15.06
CA PRO A 226 7.04 15.29 -14.21
C PRO A 226 7.57 15.60 -12.81
N LEU A 227 7.16 14.80 -11.81
CA LEU A 227 7.41 15.06 -10.40
C LEU A 227 8.92 14.94 -10.10
N ASN A 228 9.64 16.04 -10.22
CA ASN A 228 11.10 16.11 -10.03
C ASN A 228 11.49 16.50 -8.60
N LEU A 229 10.73 16.02 -7.62
CA LEU A 229 11.02 16.20 -6.20
C LEU A 229 11.26 14.83 -5.59
N SER A 230 12.21 14.74 -4.66
CA SER A 230 12.36 13.57 -3.80
C SER A 230 11.17 13.43 -2.84
N GLU A 231 10.93 12.24 -2.32
CA GLU A 231 9.86 12.00 -1.33
C GLU A 231 9.96 12.96 -0.13
N PRO A 232 11.13 13.16 0.51
CA PRO A 232 11.24 14.10 1.63
C PRO A 232 10.94 15.55 1.22
N ALA A 233 11.36 15.97 0.03
CA ALA A 233 11.10 17.32 -0.48
C ALA A 233 9.61 17.54 -0.76
N PHE A 234 8.92 16.55 -1.33
CA PHE A 234 7.47 16.59 -1.52
C PHE A 234 6.72 16.69 -0.19
N VAL A 235 7.11 15.86 0.78
CA VAL A 235 6.54 15.89 2.14
C VAL A 235 6.74 17.25 2.80
N ALA A 236 7.95 17.79 2.74
CA ALA A 236 8.27 19.09 3.30
C ALA A 236 7.45 20.20 2.62
N ALA A 237 7.30 20.16 1.30
CA ALA A 237 6.49 21.11 0.56
C ALA A 237 5.00 21.05 0.94
N CYS A 238 4.43 19.85 1.07
CA CYS A 238 3.05 19.68 1.54
C CYS A 238 2.84 20.24 2.95
N ARG A 239 3.77 19.97 3.87
CA ARG A 239 3.71 20.50 5.25
C ARG A 239 3.86 22.02 5.30
N ALA A 240 4.82 22.57 4.55
CA ALA A 240 5.11 24.01 4.54
C ALA A 240 3.94 24.84 3.99
N ASN A 241 3.10 24.24 3.14
CA ASN A 241 1.95 24.92 2.52
C ASN A 241 0.61 24.53 3.17
N ASP A 242 0.62 23.86 4.33
CA ASP A 242 -0.59 23.41 5.04
C ASP A 242 -1.58 22.68 4.12
N ALA A 243 -1.06 21.73 3.33
CA ALA A 243 -1.90 20.93 2.45
C ALA A 243 -2.89 20.11 3.30
N ASP A 244 -4.20 20.34 3.11
CA ASP A 244 -5.26 19.63 3.84
C ASP A 244 -5.05 18.10 3.80
N VAL A 245 -4.68 17.51 4.94
CA VAL A 245 -4.43 16.07 5.09
C VAL A 245 -5.66 15.25 4.71
N GLY A 246 -6.87 15.74 5.00
CA GLY A 246 -8.11 15.09 4.59
C GLY A 246 -8.28 15.10 3.07
N ARG A 247 -7.90 16.19 2.40
CA ARG A 247 -7.88 16.27 0.93
C ARG A 247 -6.85 15.33 0.33
N ILE A 248 -5.68 15.22 0.94
CA ILE A 248 -4.61 14.30 0.53
C ILE A 248 -5.06 12.85 0.68
N ALA A 249 -5.70 12.50 1.79
CA ALA A 249 -6.27 11.18 2.01
C ALA A 249 -7.35 10.84 0.96
N ARG A 250 -8.22 11.80 0.62
CA ARG A 250 -9.21 11.63 -0.46
C ARG A 250 -8.55 11.43 -1.83
N LEU A 251 -7.52 12.22 -2.14
CA LEU A 251 -6.75 12.08 -3.38
C LEU A 251 -6.05 10.73 -3.45
N TYR A 252 -5.39 10.32 -2.38
CA TYR A 252 -4.75 9.02 -2.27
C TYR A 252 -5.77 7.88 -2.43
N GLY A 253 -6.89 7.92 -1.70
CA GLY A 253 -7.95 6.93 -1.83
C GLY A 253 -8.50 6.84 -3.25
N ALA A 254 -8.80 7.97 -3.89
CA ALA A 254 -9.32 7.96 -5.25
C ALA A 254 -8.30 7.48 -6.30
N ILE A 255 -7.02 7.84 -6.14
CA ILE A 255 -5.93 7.32 -6.99
C ILE A 255 -5.74 5.81 -6.77
N ALA A 256 -5.83 5.36 -5.51
CA ALA A 256 -5.73 3.95 -5.17
C ALA A 256 -6.90 3.13 -5.75
N ILE A 257 -8.12 3.67 -5.77
CA ILE A 257 -9.30 3.05 -6.36
C ILE A 257 -9.18 2.92 -7.88
N GLU A 258 -8.58 3.92 -8.54
CA GLU A 258 -8.38 3.93 -10.00
C GLU A 258 -7.22 3.04 -10.46
N ASP A 259 -6.45 2.47 -9.53
CA ASP A 259 -5.52 1.39 -9.85
C ASP A 259 -6.35 0.13 -10.17
N PRO A 260 -6.32 -0.44 -11.39
CA PRO A 260 -7.07 -1.64 -11.75
C PRO A 260 -6.63 -2.89 -10.97
N LYS A 261 -5.64 -2.76 -10.09
CA LYS A 261 -5.31 -3.72 -9.04
C LYS A 261 -6.27 -3.65 -7.83
N THR A 262 -7.18 -2.68 -7.78
CA THR A 262 -8.17 -2.44 -6.72
C THR A 262 -9.57 -2.88 -7.21
N SER A 263 -10.20 -3.85 -6.56
CA SER A 263 -11.55 -4.34 -6.85
C SER A 263 -12.67 -3.42 -6.31
N PRO A 264 -13.89 -3.43 -6.86
CA PRO A 264 -14.95 -2.46 -6.55
C PRO A 264 -15.44 -2.42 -5.09
N GLY A 265 -15.35 -3.52 -4.34
CA GLY A 265 -15.76 -3.58 -2.93
C GLY A 265 -14.82 -2.87 -1.95
N GLN A 266 -13.67 -2.39 -2.44
CA GLN A 266 -12.51 -1.93 -1.69
C GLN A 266 -12.53 -0.43 -1.40
N SER A 267 -13.07 0.35 -2.34
CA SER A 267 -13.27 1.79 -2.24
C SER A 267 -14.12 2.20 -1.03
N SER A 268 -15.16 1.42 -0.72
CA SER A 268 -16.12 1.73 0.34
C SER A 268 -15.53 1.54 1.74
N ALA A 269 -14.80 0.44 1.96
CA ALA A 269 -14.18 0.15 3.26
C ALA A 269 -13.00 1.07 3.57
N MET A 270 -12.24 1.48 2.53
CA MET A 270 -11.14 2.44 2.67
C MET A 270 -11.63 3.87 2.91
N LEU A 271 -12.70 4.30 2.22
CA LEU A 271 -13.39 5.56 2.53
C LEU A 271 -13.93 5.53 3.96
N GLU A 272 -14.61 4.45 4.39
CA GLU A 272 -15.08 4.34 5.77
C GLU A 272 -13.94 4.42 6.80
N ARG A 273 -12.81 3.75 6.58
CA ARG A 273 -11.66 3.84 7.49
C ARG A 273 -11.03 5.24 7.55
N ILE A 274 -10.87 5.91 6.40
CA ILE A 274 -10.39 7.30 6.37
C ILE A 274 -11.39 8.23 7.07
N LEU A 275 -12.68 7.97 6.92
CA LEU A 275 -13.75 8.71 7.59
C LEU A 275 -13.74 8.46 9.10
N THR A 276 -13.53 7.23 9.58
CA THR A 276 -13.39 6.92 11.01
C THR A 276 -12.16 7.60 11.61
N VAL A 277 -11.02 7.57 10.93
CA VAL A 277 -9.79 8.23 11.41
C VAL A 277 -9.94 9.76 11.44
N THR A 278 -10.58 10.34 10.42
CA THR A 278 -10.86 11.79 10.40
C THR A 278 -11.97 12.20 11.37
N HIS A 279 -12.93 11.32 11.66
CA HIS A 279 -13.96 11.53 12.67
C HIS A 279 -13.39 11.47 14.09
N ASN A 280 -12.55 10.47 14.39
CA ASN A 280 -11.84 10.38 15.68
C ASN A 280 -10.88 11.56 15.89
N ALA A 281 -10.30 12.11 14.81
CA ALA A 281 -9.55 13.36 14.86
C ALA A 281 -10.47 14.59 15.07
N ALA A 282 -11.72 14.56 14.60
CA ALA A 282 -12.71 15.64 14.78
C ALA A 282 -13.36 15.65 16.17
N GLU A 283 -13.47 14.50 16.85
CA GLU A 283 -13.88 14.40 18.27
C GLU A 283 -12.93 15.14 19.22
N SER A 284 -11.73 15.51 18.76
CA SER A 284 -10.85 16.47 19.44
C SER A 284 -11.31 17.95 19.37
N GLY A 285 -12.47 18.23 18.75
CA GLY A 285 -13.19 19.50 18.87
C GLY A 285 -13.33 20.34 17.59
N SER A 286 -13.38 19.76 16.39
CA SER A 286 -13.62 20.51 15.14
C SER A 286 -14.81 19.99 14.33
N PRO A 287 -15.69 20.86 13.78
CA PRO A 287 -16.90 20.43 13.07
C PRO A 287 -16.59 19.83 11.69
N VAL A 288 -17.34 18.78 11.32
CA VAL A 288 -17.29 18.13 10.00
C VAL A 288 -18.08 18.98 8.98
N PRO A 289 -17.51 19.39 7.83
CA PRO A 289 -18.22 20.18 6.84
C PRO A 289 -19.27 19.38 6.04
N ASP A 290 -20.47 19.96 5.83
CA ASP A 290 -21.60 19.39 5.05
C ASP A 290 -21.22 18.86 3.65
N ALA A 291 -20.16 19.41 3.06
CA ALA A 291 -19.61 18.95 1.78
C ALA A 291 -19.15 17.47 1.82
N MET A 292 -18.80 16.93 2.98
CA MET A 292 -18.29 15.56 3.14
C MET A 292 -19.41 14.51 3.01
N MET A 293 -20.60 14.78 3.57
CA MET A 293 -21.76 13.89 3.44
C MET A 293 -22.31 13.85 2.00
N ALA A 294 -22.15 14.95 1.26
CA ALA A 294 -22.56 15.02 -0.14
C ALA A 294 -21.71 14.11 -1.06
N VAL A 295 -20.41 13.95 -0.78
CA VAL A 295 -19.50 13.07 -1.56
C VAL A 295 -19.86 11.59 -1.34
N ILE A 296 -20.08 11.18 -0.09
CA ILE A 296 -20.51 9.81 0.26
C ILE A 296 -21.84 9.48 -0.40
N THR A 297 -22.81 10.40 -0.32
CA THR A 297 -24.14 10.22 -0.90
C THR A 297 -24.09 10.11 -2.42
N THR A 298 -23.21 10.88 -3.08
CA THR A 298 -23.05 10.86 -4.55
C THR A 298 -22.37 9.57 -5.02
N TYR A 299 -21.36 9.09 -4.29
CA TYR A 299 -20.68 7.83 -4.56
C TYR A 299 -21.62 6.62 -4.44
N LEU A 300 -22.39 6.54 -3.36
CA LEU A 300 -23.36 5.45 -3.15
C LEU A 300 -24.51 5.48 -4.17
N LYS A 301 -24.98 6.67 -4.56
CA LYS A 301 -26.05 6.81 -5.58
C LYS A 301 -25.59 6.45 -7.00
N GLY A 302 -24.31 6.62 -7.31
CA GLY A 302 -23.73 6.31 -8.64
C GLY A 302 -23.47 4.83 -8.88
N HIS A 303 -23.42 4.00 -7.82
CA HIS A 303 -23.03 2.59 -7.91
C HIS A 303 -24.07 1.60 -7.35
N GLY A 304 -25.16 2.10 -6.75
CA GLY A 304 -26.22 1.27 -6.17
C GLY A 304 -27.42 0.93 -7.07
N LYS A 305 -27.40 1.20 -8.38
CA LYS A 305 -28.57 0.97 -9.26
C LYS A 305 -28.47 -0.16 -10.28
N ASP A 306 -27.29 -0.71 -10.52
CA ASP A 306 -27.10 -1.72 -11.58
C ASP A 306 -26.83 -3.14 -11.05
N ASN A 307 -27.03 -3.39 -9.76
CA ASN A 307 -26.89 -4.72 -9.14
C ASN A 307 -28.05 -5.06 -8.19
N VAL A 308 -29.29 -4.96 -8.69
CA VAL A 308 -30.45 -5.70 -8.17
C VAL A 308 -31.12 -6.38 -9.34
#